data_AF-A0AA41YUJ6-F1
#
_entry.id   AF-A0AA41YUJ6-F1
#
_cell.length_a   1.000
_cell.length_b   1.000
_cell.length_c   1.000
_cell.angle_alpha   90.00
_cell.angle_beta   90.00
_cell.angle_gamma   90.00
#
_symmetry.space_group_name_H-M   'P 1'
#
loop_
_entity.id
_entity.type
_entity.pdbx_description
1 polymer ?
#
loop_
_entity_poly.entity_id
_entity_poly.type
_entity_poly.pdbx_seq_one_letter_code
_entity_poly.pdbx_strand_id
1 'polypeptide(L)'
;MLRLHGIVGHEADAGLHDRLHHVEHHGGIEFLFVPPEEAGRKRFRRATDRGTDCAVSLDRDEDLIDGALLWLEHDRAIIVRFGQQALWRLRPINATAALKLGWHAGNLHWRVRFEGECLVILLDGPPADYRARIAHLLAEGDIVDLADV
;
A
#
# COMPACT_ATOMS: atom_id res chain seq x y z
N MET A 1 9.58 -14.71 9.88
CA MET A 1 10.23 -13.41 10.08
C MET A 1 11.27 -13.21 8.99
N LEU A 2 11.10 -12.21 8.14
CA LEU A 2 12.02 -11.82 7.09
C LEU A 2 13.07 -10.85 7.66
N ARG A 3 14.35 -11.04 7.33
CA ARG A 3 15.43 -10.14 7.78
C ARG A 3 15.80 -9.20 6.66
N LEU A 4 15.69 -7.90 6.92
CA LEU A 4 15.98 -6.84 5.98
C LEU A 4 17.27 -6.16 6.42
N HIS A 5 18.28 -6.23 5.57
CA HIS A 5 19.63 -5.76 5.84
C HIS A 5 19.95 -4.62 4.88
N GLY A 6 19.94 -3.40 5.43
CA GLY A 6 20.19 -2.16 4.69
C GLY A 6 19.15 -1.82 3.63
N ILE A 7 19.50 -0.82 2.82
CA ILE A 7 18.67 -0.28 1.74
C ILE A 7 19.22 -0.79 0.39
N VAL A 8 18.36 -1.44 -0.40
CA VAL A 8 18.70 -1.99 -1.72
C VAL A 8 18.68 -0.91 -2.81
N GLY A 9 17.90 0.14 -2.60
CA GLY A 9 17.77 1.28 -3.49
C GLY A 9 16.54 2.12 -3.14
N HIS A 10 16.07 2.90 -4.09
CA HIS A 10 14.89 3.73 -3.97
C HIS A 10 13.91 3.44 -5.11
N GLU A 11 12.60 3.53 -4.86
CA GLU A 11 11.58 3.20 -5.87
C GLU A 11 11.64 4.08 -7.13
N ALA A 12 12.18 5.30 -7.00
CA ALA A 12 12.40 6.23 -8.11
C ALA A 12 13.69 5.95 -8.90
N ASP A 13 14.50 4.97 -8.50
CA ASP A 13 15.73 4.63 -9.22
C ASP A 13 15.39 4.04 -10.58
N ALA A 14 15.86 4.70 -11.65
CA ALA A 14 15.60 4.27 -13.02
C ALA A 14 16.06 2.81 -13.29
N GLY A 15 17.14 2.36 -12.64
CA GLY A 15 17.65 0.99 -12.75
C GLY A 15 16.75 -0.08 -12.11
N LEU A 16 15.81 0.31 -11.25
CA LEU A 16 14.88 -0.59 -10.57
C LEU A 16 13.46 -0.55 -11.17
N HIS A 17 13.19 0.40 -12.06
CA HIS A 17 11.86 0.63 -12.63
C HIS A 17 11.24 -0.63 -13.24
N ASP A 18 11.93 -1.28 -14.18
CA ASP A 18 11.38 -2.47 -14.87
C ASP A 18 11.13 -3.64 -13.90
N ARG A 19 11.98 -3.80 -12.89
CA ARG A 19 11.85 -4.85 -11.87
C ARG A 19 10.66 -4.56 -10.96
N LEU A 20 10.52 -3.33 -10.49
CA LEU A 20 9.40 -2.92 -9.65
C LEU A 20 8.08 -3.00 -10.42
N HIS A 21 8.08 -2.60 -11.69
CA HIS A 21 6.92 -2.71 -12.58
C HIS A 21 6.50 -4.17 -12.80
N HIS A 22 7.45 -5.09 -12.98
CA HIS A 22 7.17 -6.54 -13.01
C HIS A 22 6.54 -7.01 -11.69
N VAL A 23 7.12 -6.66 -10.54
CA VAL A 23 6.57 -7.04 -9.23
C VAL A 23 5.17 -6.47 -9.01
N GLU A 24 4.94 -5.21 -9.37
CA GLU A 24 3.64 -4.54 -9.27
C GLU A 24 2.58 -5.23 -10.12
N HIS A 25 2.92 -5.61 -11.36
CA HIS A 25 2.03 -6.39 -12.23
C HIS A 25 1.57 -7.72 -11.62
N HIS A 26 2.42 -8.34 -10.80
CA HIS A 26 2.09 -9.58 -10.08
C HIS A 26 1.49 -9.32 -8.69
N GLY A 27 1.27 -8.05 -8.32
CA GLY A 27 0.74 -7.64 -7.02
C GLY A 27 1.69 -7.96 -5.86
N GLY A 28 3.00 -8.04 -6.11
CA GLY A 28 4.02 -8.45 -5.14
C GLY A 28 4.61 -7.33 -4.30
N ILE A 29 4.15 -6.09 -4.47
CA ILE A 29 4.60 -4.95 -3.67
C ILE A 29 3.96 -4.98 -2.28
N GLU A 30 4.80 -4.85 -1.27
CA GLU A 30 4.45 -4.72 0.14
C GLU A 30 5.01 -3.41 0.69
N PHE A 31 4.21 -2.74 1.52
CA PHE A 31 4.64 -1.52 2.17
C PHE A 31 4.93 -1.73 3.65
N LEU A 32 6.10 -1.27 4.07
CA LEU A 32 6.48 -1.18 5.46
C LEU A 32 6.25 0.26 5.93
N PHE A 33 5.08 0.50 6.54
CA PHE A 33 4.76 1.81 7.10
C PHE A 33 5.58 2.07 8.36
N VAL A 34 6.44 3.09 8.38
CA VAL A 34 7.28 3.43 9.54
C VAL A 34 6.86 4.79 10.09
N PRO A 35 6.46 4.89 11.36
CA PRO A 35 6.00 6.13 11.93
C PRO A 35 7.21 7.02 12.24
N PRO A 36 7.00 8.34 12.32
CA PRO A 36 8.09 9.31 12.49
C PRO A 36 9.00 9.01 13.69
N GLU A 37 8.44 8.52 14.80
CA GLU A 37 9.20 8.16 16.01
C GLU A 37 10.13 6.96 15.83
N GLU A 38 9.91 6.12 14.82
CA GLU A 38 10.76 4.95 14.53
C GLU A 38 11.73 5.19 13.36
N ALA A 39 11.54 6.25 12.57
CA ALA A 39 12.34 6.52 11.37
C ALA A 39 13.86 6.65 11.65
N GLY A 40 14.24 7.16 12.83
CA GLY A 40 15.65 7.28 13.25
C GLY A 40 16.26 5.99 13.83
N ARG A 41 15.48 4.91 13.98
CA ARG A 41 15.96 3.66 14.60
C ARG A 41 16.69 2.82 13.56
N LYS A 42 17.94 2.43 13.86
CA LYS A 42 18.71 1.53 12.98
C LYS A 42 18.24 0.07 13.03
N ARG A 43 17.50 -0.31 14.08
CA ARG A 43 16.98 -1.67 14.27
C ARG A 43 15.59 -1.63 14.85
N PHE A 44 14.64 -2.26 14.18
CA PHE A 44 13.27 -2.39 14.62
C PHE A 44 12.60 -3.60 13.97
N ARG A 45 11.45 -4.00 14.49
CA ARG A 45 10.65 -5.10 13.97
C ARG A 45 9.25 -4.58 13.71
N ARG A 46 8.72 -4.87 12.53
CA ARG A 46 7.40 -4.40 12.11
C ARG A 46 6.83 -5.29 11.00
N ALA A 47 5.52 -5.41 10.94
CA ALA A 47 4.84 -6.10 9.85
C ALA A 47 4.61 -5.15 8.66
N THR A 48 4.68 -5.68 7.43
CA THR A 48 4.17 -4.98 6.25
C THR A 48 2.64 -4.91 6.30
N ASP A 49 2.06 -4.13 5.39
CA ASP A 49 0.62 -4.06 5.20
C ASP A 49 -0.05 -5.37 4.73
N ARG A 50 0.74 -6.34 4.26
CA ARG A 50 0.30 -7.71 3.98
C ARG A 50 0.57 -8.69 5.12
N GLY A 51 1.03 -8.19 6.28
CA GLY A 51 1.26 -8.99 7.48
C GLY A 51 2.61 -9.69 7.52
N THR A 52 3.54 -9.39 6.62
CA THR A 52 4.88 -9.97 6.66
C THR A 52 5.67 -9.38 7.80
N ASP A 53 6.00 -10.22 8.78
CA ASP A 53 6.86 -9.85 9.90
C ASP A 53 8.32 -9.63 9.46
N CYS A 54 8.78 -8.38 9.52
CA CYS A 54 10.10 -7.93 9.10
C CYS A 54 10.94 -7.49 10.31
N ALA A 55 12.19 -7.95 10.36
CA ALA A 55 13.23 -7.41 11.24
C ALA A 55 14.20 -6.57 10.40
N VAL A 56 14.15 -5.25 10.58
CA VAL A 56 14.98 -4.28 9.85
C VAL A 56 16.27 -4.03 10.61
N SER A 57 17.39 -4.06 9.91
CA SER A 57 18.71 -3.69 10.41
C SER A 57 19.43 -2.87 9.36
N LEU A 58 19.57 -1.58 9.62
CA LEU A 58 20.29 -0.61 8.78
C LEU A 58 21.72 -0.44 9.29
N ASP A 59 22.62 -0.11 8.37
CA ASP A 59 23.98 0.30 8.71
C ASP A 59 23.98 1.68 9.39
N ARG A 60 25.12 2.05 10.00
CA ARG A 60 25.19 3.26 10.83
C ARG A 60 25.02 4.54 10.01
N ASP A 61 25.45 4.51 8.76
CA ASP A 61 25.46 5.57 7.77
C ASP A 61 24.21 5.58 6.88
N GLU A 62 23.35 4.56 6.97
CA GLU A 62 22.08 4.52 6.24
C GLU A 62 20.96 5.17 7.04
N ASP A 63 20.29 6.14 6.46
CA ASP A 63 19.05 6.70 6.99
C ASP A 63 17.86 6.24 6.17
N LEU A 64 16.83 5.78 6.87
CA LEU A 64 15.60 5.37 6.22
C LEU A 64 14.93 6.59 5.61
N ILE A 65 14.50 6.46 4.35
CA ILE A 65 13.76 7.49 3.62
C ILE A 65 12.45 6.90 3.10
N ASP A 66 11.47 7.77 2.89
CA ASP A 66 10.24 7.38 2.19
C ASP A 66 10.60 6.89 0.78
N GLY A 67 10.04 5.75 0.35
CA GLY A 67 10.39 5.13 -0.93
C GLY A 67 11.64 4.25 -0.92
N ALA A 68 12.33 4.12 0.22
CA ALA A 68 13.45 3.19 0.36
C ALA A 68 12.99 1.75 0.12
N LEU A 69 13.74 1.04 -0.73
CA LEU A 69 13.53 -0.36 -1.04
C LEU A 69 14.39 -1.22 -0.12
N LEU A 70 13.77 -2.05 0.72
CA LEU A 70 14.48 -2.91 1.68
C LEU A 70 14.61 -4.36 1.22
N TRP A 71 13.80 -4.76 0.25
CA TRP A 71 13.80 -6.11 -0.31
C TRP A 71 13.35 -6.07 -1.76
N LEU A 72 14.04 -6.81 -2.63
CA LEU A 72 13.64 -6.98 -4.02
C LEU A 72 14.05 -8.35 -4.55
N GLU A 73 13.06 -9.19 -4.82
CA GLU A 73 13.19 -10.48 -5.49
C GLU A 73 12.46 -10.44 -6.85
N HIS A 74 12.29 -11.60 -7.50
CA HIS A 74 11.64 -11.69 -8.80
C HIS A 74 10.19 -11.16 -8.75
N ASP A 75 9.39 -11.65 -7.80
CA ASP A 75 7.95 -11.36 -7.75
C ASP A 75 7.54 -10.62 -6.47
N ARG A 76 8.49 -10.02 -5.75
CA ARG A 76 8.23 -9.40 -4.45
C ARG A 76 9.17 -8.26 -4.13
N ALA A 77 8.62 -7.19 -3.57
CA ALA A 77 9.39 -6.06 -3.09
C ALA A 77 8.81 -5.48 -1.80
N ILE A 78 9.67 -4.94 -0.94
CA ILE A 78 9.25 -4.25 0.29
C ILE A 78 9.75 -2.81 0.25
N ILE A 79 8.82 -1.88 0.20
CA ILE A 79 9.08 -0.43 0.10
C ILE A 79 8.66 0.24 1.41
N VAL A 80 9.47 1.19 1.87
CA VAL A 80 9.18 1.99 3.05
C VAL A 80 8.20 3.10 2.71
N ARG A 81 7.23 3.30 3.59
CA ARG A 81 6.37 4.48 3.61
C ARG A 81 6.39 5.11 4.99
N PHE A 82 6.49 6.42 5.09
CA PHE A 82 6.40 7.10 6.38
C PHE A 82 4.95 7.38 6.80
N GLY A 83 4.71 7.28 8.11
CA GLY A 83 3.40 7.48 8.71
C GLY A 83 2.58 6.19 8.80
N GLN A 84 1.29 6.30 8.50
CA GLN A 84 0.33 5.22 8.58
C GLN A 84 -0.29 4.94 7.22
N GLN A 85 -0.77 3.71 7.05
CA GLN A 85 -1.50 3.34 5.85
C GLN A 85 -2.78 4.18 5.74
N ALA A 86 -2.87 4.98 4.68
CA ALA A 86 -4.10 5.67 4.35
C ALA A 86 -5.14 4.65 3.85
N LEU A 87 -6.36 4.78 4.35
CA LEU A 87 -7.45 3.87 4.05
C LEU A 87 -8.58 4.66 3.41
N TRP A 88 -9.37 3.99 2.58
CA TRP A 88 -10.61 4.59 2.07
C TRP A 88 -11.73 3.57 2.16
N ARG A 89 -12.72 3.88 3.00
CA ARG A 89 -13.83 2.99 3.32
C ARG A 89 -15.05 3.34 2.48
N LEU A 90 -15.48 2.37 1.70
CA LEU A 90 -16.64 2.49 0.82
C LEU A 90 -17.69 1.46 1.21
N ARG A 91 -18.90 1.94 1.46
CA ARG A 91 -20.04 1.07 1.75
C ARG A 91 -21.03 1.13 0.58
N PRO A 92 -21.24 0.03 -0.16
CA PRO A 92 -22.28 -0.04 -1.17
C PRO A 92 -23.66 0.00 -0.49
N ILE A 93 -24.64 0.63 -1.14
CA ILE A 93 -26.01 0.74 -0.58
C ILE A 93 -26.82 -0.55 -0.71
N ASN A 94 -26.42 -1.46 -1.59
CA ASN A 94 -27.08 -2.74 -1.85
C ASN A 94 -26.13 -3.71 -2.58
N ALA A 95 -26.60 -4.95 -2.83
CA ALA A 95 -25.83 -5.99 -3.50
C ALA A 95 -25.40 -5.63 -4.95
N THR A 96 -26.25 -4.92 -5.69
CA THR A 96 -25.92 -4.48 -7.06
C THR A 96 -24.77 -3.48 -7.06
N ALA A 97 -24.83 -2.49 -6.16
CA ALA A 97 -23.76 -1.53 -5.95
C ALA A 97 -22.46 -2.20 -5.47
N ALA A 98 -22.57 -3.22 -4.61
CA ALA A 98 -21.43 -4.01 -4.15
C ALA A 98 -20.73 -4.72 -5.31
N LEU A 99 -21.50 -5.30 -6.25
CA LEU A 99 -20.95 -5.93 -7.45
C LEU A 99 -20.21 -4.94 -8.35
N LYS A 100 -20.80 -3.75 -8.60
CA LYS A 100 -20.15 -2.67 -9.35
C LYS A 100 -18.84 -2.25 -8.69
N LEU A 101 -18.86 -1.94 -7.39
CA LEU A 101 -17.69 -1.53 -6.63
C LEU A 101 -16.59 -2.59 -6.66
N GLY A 102 -16.94 -3.86 -6.41
CA GLY A 102 -15.98 -4.97 -6.48
C GLY A 102 -15.35 -5.13 -7.87
N TRP A 103 -16.15 -5.02 -8.93
CA TRP A 103 -15.64 -5.05 -10.31
C TRP A 103 -14.66 -3.91 -10.58
N HIS A 104 -14.99 -2.68 -10.19
CA HIS A 104 -14.10 -1.52 -10.38
C HIS A 104 -12.80 -1.65 -9.59
N ALA A 105 -12.88 -2.02 -8.30
CA ALA A 105 -11.69 -2.20 -7.48
C ALA A 105 -10.76 -3.29 -8.04
N GLY A 106 -11.32 -4.42 -8.50
CA GLY A 106 -10.56 -5.48 -9.15
C GLY A 106 -9.93 -5.04 -10.47
N ASN A 107 -10.70 -4.38 -11.34
CA ASN A 107 -10.22 -3.91 -12.65
C ASN A 107 -9.15 -2.81 -12.54
N LEU A 108 -9.20 -2.01 -11.48
CA LEU A 108 -8.19 -0.98 -11.17
C LEU A 108 -7.00 -1.55 -10.39
N HIS A 109 -6.97 -2.86 -10.12
CA HIS A 109 -5.94 -3.53 -9.33
C HIS A 109 -5.73 -2.92 -7.94
N TRP A 110 -6.80 -2.38 -7.35
CA TRP A 110 -6.73 -1.80 -6.02
C TRP A 110 -6.56 -2.88 -4.95
N ARG A 111 -5.67 -2.60 -4.01
CA ARG A 111 -5.45 -3.44 -2.84
C ARG A 111 -6.59 -3.15 -1.86
N VAL A 112 -7.36 -4.19 -1.52
CA VAL A 112 -8.56 -4.06 -0.71
C VAL A 112 -8.61 -5.06 0.42
N ARG A 113 -9.33 -4.70 1.49
CA ARG A 113 -9.78 -5.62 2.54
C ARG A 113 -11.26 -5.43 2.81
N PHE A 114 -11.89 -6.45 3.36
CA PHE A 114 -13.31 -6.41 3.73
C PHE A 114 -13.44 -6.10 5.23
N GLU A 115 -14.24 -5.09 5.57
CA GLU A 115 -14.59 -4.74 6.95
C GLU A 115 -16.11 -4.66 7.09
N GLY A 116 -16.74 -5.77 7.51
CA GLY A 116 -18.19 -5.87 7.56
C GLY A 116 -18.81 -5.67 6.17
N GLU A 117 -19.65 -4.64 6.04
CA GLU A 117 -20.28 -4.26 4.77
C GLU A 117 -19.42 -3.29 3.93
N CYS A 118 -18.19 -2.98 4.35
CA CYS A 118 -17.33 -2.03 3.66
C CYS A 118 -16.26 -2.73 2.83
N LEU A 119 -16.00 -2.17 1.65
CA LEU A 119 -14.76 -2.39 0.93
C LEU A 119 -13.77 -1.30 1.36
N VAL A 120 -12.65 -1.70 1.94
CA VAL A 120 -11.61 -0.79 2.39
C VAL A 120 -10.44 -0.85 1.43
N ILE A 121 -10.21 0.27 0.75
CA ILE A 121 -9.11 0.43 -0.20
C ILE A 121 -7.88 0.90 0.56
N LEU A 122 -6.76 0.22 0.33
CA LEU A 122 -5.45 0.58 0.86
C LEU A 122 -4.82 1.59 -0.11
N LEU A 123 -4.69 2.83 0.32
CA LEU A 123 -4.23 3.90 -0.57
C LEU A 123 -2.70 3.96 -0.62
N ASP A 124 -2.17 3.86 -1.83
CA ASP A 124 -0.74 4.00 -2.12
C ASP A 124 -0.35 5.43 -2.54
N GLY A 125 -1.33 6.35 -2.53
CA GLY A 125 -1.18 7.74 -2.95
C GLY A 125 -2.37 8.60 -2.52
N PRO A 126 -2.51 9.81 -3.09
CA PRO A 126 -3.55 10.75 -2.70
C PRO A 126 -4.97 10.18 -2.89
N PRO A 127 -5.88 10.30 -1.89
CA PRO A 127 -7.26 9.83 -2.01
C PRO A 127 -8.02 10.42 -3.21
N ALA A 128 -7.66 11.64 -3.63
CA ALA A 128 -8.28 12.31 -4.78
C ALA A 128 -8.14 11.53 -6.09
N ASP A 129 -6.97 10.91 -6.32
CA ASP A 129 -6.69 10.15 -7.53
C ASP A 129 -7.56 8.88 -7.62
N TYR A 130 -7.80 8.25 -6.46
CA TYR A 130 -8.68 7.09 -6.34
C TYR A 130 -10.15 7.48 -6.54
N ARG A 131 -10.59 8.57 -5.88
CA ARG A 131 -11.96 9.11 -6.01
C ARG A 131 -12.31 9.43 -7.46
N ALA A 132 -11.37 9.99 -8.22
CA ALA A 132 -11.58 10.32 -9.63
C ALA A 132 -11.89 9.07 -10.49
N ARG A 133 -11.33 7.90 -10.17
CA ARG A 133 -11.50 6.66 -10.96
C ARG A 133 -12.88 6.03 -10.85
N ILE A 134 -13.61 6.30 -9.77
CA ILE A 134 -14.97 5.79 -9.53
C ILE A 134 -15.98 6.89 -9.26
N ALA A 135 -15.69 8.11 -9.74
CA ALA A 135 -16.53 9.28 -9.49
C ALA A 135 -17.98 9.08 -9.95
N HIS A 136 -18.22 8.29 -11.01
CA HIS A 136 -19.57 7.95 -11.48
C HIS A 136 -20.36 7.14 -10.45
N LEU A 137 -19.74 6.17 -9.77
CA LEU A 137 -20.42 5.38 -8.73
C LEU A 137 -20.79 6.24 -7.51
N LEU A 138 -19.91 7.18 -7.16
CA LEU A 138 -20.17 8.14 -6.08
C LEU A 138 -21.32 9.09 -6.47
N ALA A 139 -21.34 9.57 -7.72
CA ALA A 139 -22.37 10.46 -8.22
C ALA A 139 -23.75 9.79 -8.38
N GLU A 140 -23.78 8.49 -8.75
CA GLU A 140 -25.00 7.68 -8.80
C GLU A 140 -25.62 7.44 -7.42
N GLY A 141 -24.87 7.66 -6.33
CA GLY A 141 -25.32 7.39 -4.96
C GLY A 141 -25.29 5.90 -4.59
N ASP A 142 -24.69 5.06 -5.43
CA ASP A 142 -24.55 3.62 -5.20
C ASP A 142 -23.63 3.29 -4.03
N ILE A 143 -22.75 4.22 -3.66
CA ILE A 143 -21.70 4.00 -2.66
C ILE A 143 -21.65 5.20 -1.72
N VAL A 144 -21.60 4.90 -0.42
CA VAL A 144 -21.36 5.88 0.63
C VAL A 144 -19.88 5.91 0.95
N ASP A 145 -19.28 7.09 0.80
CA ASP A 145 -17.94 7.39 1.27
C ASP A 145 -17.96 7.58 2.78
N LEU A 146 -17.35 6.66 3.51
CA LEU A 146 -17.18 6.76 4.93
C LEU A 146 -15.81 7.43 5.14
N ALA A 147 -15.80 8.76 5.19
CA ALA A 147 -14.61 9.52 5.56
C ALA A 147 -13.96 8.90 6.81
N ASP A 148 -12.63 8.85 6.85
CA ASP A 148 -11.86 8.16 7.91
C ASP A 148 -12.39 8.55 9.31
N VAL A 149 -13.16 7.65 9.91
CA VAL A 149 -13.51 7.66 11.34
C VAL A 149 -12.41 6.94 12.09
#